data_AF-A0A2P4SVI8-F1
#
_entry.id   AF-A0A2P4SVI8-F1
#
_cell.length_a   1.000
_cell.length_b   1.000
_cell.length_c   1.000
_cell.angle_alpha   90.00
_cell.angle_beta   90.00
_cell.angle_gamma   90.00
#
_symmetry.space_group_name_H-M   'P 1'
#
loop_
_entity.id
_entity.type
_entity.pdbx_description
1 polymer ?
#
loop_
_entity_poly.entity_id
_entity_poly.type
_entity_poly.pdbx_seq_one_letter_code
_entity_poly.pdbx_strand_id
1 'polypeptide(L)'
;MGVGTRLLQDTVVALQALSLYGVSTYAKSGAASKVSLQSGGDFQQDFHVGPSNRLLLQHVPLPQVPGEYSIEVSGKGCVYLQTSLRYNVQPKQESAPFLLHVHTSPETCEDSKAHKVFDIGINVSYTGERRVSNMVIIDVKMLSGFIPVKSSVRKVGARVNCLSEDICPFHFITGTTFSFSFIFKTSCKCLWLTRGL
;
A
#
# COMPACT_ATOMS: atom_id res chain seq x y z
N MET A 1 -21.30 4.36 34.34
CA MET A 1 -19.97 5.01 34.38
C MET A 1 -19.03 4.12 33.59
N GLY A 2 -18.51 4.57 32.46
CA GLY A 2 -17.70 3.73 31.56
C GLY A 2 -17.78 4.20 30.11
N VAL A 3 -17.50 5.48 29.85
CA VAL A 3 -17.26 5.95 28.48
C VAL A 3 -15.76 5.69 28.22
N GLY A 4 -15.46 4.79 27.29
CA GLY A 4 -14.10 4.34 27.00
C GLY A 4 -13.19 5.50 26.59
N THR A 5 -12.13 5.71 27.35
CA THR A 5 -11.24 6.88 27.28
C THR A 5 -10.17 6.82 26.18
N ARG A 6 -9.96 5.68 25.52
CA ARG A 6 -8.88 5.51 24.51
C ARG A 6 -9.05 6.45 23.32
N LEU A 7 -10.23 6.51 22.71
CA LEU A 7 -10.49 7.37 21.54
C LEU A 7 -10.45 8.87 21.89
N LEU A 8 -10.89 9.26 23.09
CA LEU A 8 -10.90 10.66 23.53
C LEU A 8 -9.49 11.16 23.82
N GLN A 9 -8.65 10.36 24.47
CA GLN A 9 -7.26 10.73 24.75
C GLN A 9 -6.43 10.82 23.46
N ASP A 10 -6.54 9.82 22.58
CA ASP A 10 -5.78 9.78 21.33
C ASP A 10 -6.17 10.96 20.43
N THR A 11 -7.45 11.35 20.41
CA THR A 11 -7.94 12.50 19.63
C THR A 11 -7.45 13.83 20.20
N VAL A 12 -7.49 14.01 21.53
CA VAL A 12 -7.01 15.27 22.15
C VAL A 12 -5.52 15.47 21.92
N VAL A 13 -4.72 14.40 22.07
CA VAL A 13 -3.28 14.46 21.82
C VAL A 13 -2.98 14.73 20.34
N ALA A 14 -3.71 14.10 19.42
CA ALA A 14 -3.55 14.34 17.98
C ALA A 14 -3.88 15.80 17.59
N LEU A 15 -4.98 16.36 18.12
CA LEU A 15 -5.36 17.75 17.87
C LEU A 15 -4.33 18.73 18.45
N GLN A 16 -3.80 18.44 19.64
CA GLN A 16 -2.73 19.24 20.24
C GLN A 16 -1.46 19.22 19.37
N ALA A 17 -1.05 18.04 18.90
CA ALA A 17 0.11 17.88 18.04
C ALA A 17 -0.06 18.62 16.69
N LEU A 18 -1.23 18.49 16.05
CA LEU A 18 -1.56 19.22 14.82
C LEU A 18 -1.56 20.74 15.02
N SER A 19 -2.06 21.22 16.17
CA SER A 19 -2.06 22.64 16.50
C SER A 19 -0.64 23.18 16.65
N LEU A 20 0.23 22.46 17.37
CA LEU A 20 1.64 22.82 17.52
C LEU A 20 2.37 22.82 16.17
N TYR A 21 2.15 21.79 15.34
CA TYR A 21 2.70 21.71 13.99
C TYR A 21 2.23 22.88 13.11
N GLY A 22 0.95 23.25 13.22
CA GLY A 22 0.38 24.41 12.53
C GLY A 22 1.08 25.71 12.91
N VAL A 23 1.39 25.92 14.19
CA VAL A 23 2.15 27.10 14.65
C VAL A 23 3.57 27.12 14.09
N SER A 24 4.24 25.96 13.99
CA SER A 24 5.61 25.87 13.47
C SER A 24 5.70 26.06 11.95
N THR A 25 4.69 25.62 11.19
CA THR A 25 4.72 25.65 9.72
C THR A 25 4.02 26.86 9.11
N TYR A 26 3.12 27.51 9.86
CA TYR A 26 2.37 28.65 9.37
C TYR A 26 3.19 29.94 9.40
N ALA A 27 3.50 30.47 8.22
CA ALA A 27 4.12 31.78 8.07
C ALA A 27 3.10 32.91 8.24
N LYS A 28 3.07 33.51 9.44
CA LYS A 28 2.22 34.67 9.77
C LYS A 28 2.44 35.89 8.87
N SER A 29 3.62 36.00 8.25
CA SER A 29 4.01 37.13 7.39
C SER A 29 3.25 37.18 6.05
N GLY A 30 2.51 36.13 5.66
CA GLY A 30 1.85 36.05 4.36
C GLY A 30 2.82 35.99 3.15
N ALA A 31 4.12 35.91 3.42
CA ALA A 31 5.17 35.89 2.40
C ALA A 31 5.16 34.57 1.65
N ALA A 32 5.19 34.63 0.32
CA ALA A 32 5.34 33.46 -0.53
C ALA A 32 6.76 32.89 -0.40
N SER A 33 6.87 31.57 -0.50
CA SER A 33 8.12 30.86 -0.69
C SER A 33 8.28 30.49 -2.16
N LYS A 34 9.51 30.64 -2.67
CA LYS A 34 9.89 30.20 -3.99
C LYS A 34 10.74 28.94 -3.87
N VAL A 35 10.39 27.91 -4.63
CA VAL A 35 11.19 26.69 -4.76
C VAL A 35 11.72 26.64 -6.18
N SER A 36 13.04 26.57 -6.32
CA SER A 36 13.74 26.46 -7.60
C SER A 36 14.33 25.06 -7.72
N LEU A 37 13.85 24.30 -8.69
CA LEU A 37 14.33 22.98 -9.06
C LEU A 37 15.21 23.12 -10.30
N GLN A 38 16.43 22.62 -10.24
CA GLN A 38 17.39 22.66 -11.35
C GLN A 38 17.96 21.27 -11.60
N SER A 39 18.30 20.99 -12.86
CA SER A 39 19.12 19.83 -13.24
C SER A 39 20.41 20.33 -13.88
N GLY A 40 21.45 19.49 -13.94
CA GLY A 40 22.74 19.86 -14.56
C GLY A 40 22.68 20.22 -16.04
N GLY A 41 21.55 19.99 -16.73
CA GLY A 41 21.27 20.49 -18.09
C GLY A 41 20.43 21.76 -18.09
N ASP A 42 19.60 21.95 -19.13
CA ASP A 42 18.80 23.18 -19.31
C ASP A 42 17.45 23.19 -18.56
N PHE A 43 17.21 22.21 -17.69
CA PHE A 43 15.95 22.10 -16.97
C PHE A 43 15.97 22.93 -15.68
N GLN A 44 15.15 23.97 -15.65
CA GLN A 44 14.87 24.77 -14.47
C GLN A 44 13.36 24.96 -14.33
N GLN A 45 12.84 24.67 -13.13
CA GLN A 45 11.43 24.88 -12.80
C GLN A 45 11.32 25.63 -11.48
N ASP A 46 10.59 26.74 -11.50
CA ASP A 46 10.27 27.51 -10.32
C ASP A 46 8.81 27.24 -9.88
N PHE A 47 8.62 27.03 -8.58
CA PHE A 47 7.32 26.95 -7.93
C PHE A 47 7.16 28.11 -6.94
N HIS A 48 5.97 28.67 -6.89
CA HIS A 48 5.63 29.72 -5.94
C HIS A 48 4.53 29.22 -5.02
N VAL A 49 4.77 29.24 -3.72
CA VAL A 49 3.85 28.78 -2.69
C VAL A 49 3.53 29.93 -1.75
N GLY A 50 2.31 30.42 -1.80
CA GLY A 50 1.79 31.51 -0.98
C GLY A 50 0.42 31.17 -0.37
N PRO A 51 -0.19 32.12 0.35
CA PRO A 51 -1.44 31.88 1.07
C PRO A 51 -2.61 31.42 0.18
N SER A 52 -2.65 31.86 -1.08
CA SER A 52 -3.71 31.55 -2.05
C SER A 52 -3.60 30.14 -2.64
N ASN A 53 -2.41 29.54 -2.67
CA ASN A 53 -2.17 28.24 -3.31
C ASN A 53 -1.46 27.22 -2.41
N ARG A 54 -1.38 27.46 -1.09
CA ARG A 54 -0.78 26.56 -0.09
C ARG A 54 -1.42 25.17 0.01
N LEU A 55 -2.66 25.02 -0.47
CA LEU A 55 -3.39 23.75 -0.50
C LEU A 55 -3.33 23.07 -1.88
N LEU A 56 -2.79 23.76 -2.88
CA LEU A 56 -2.70 23.25 -4.24
C LEU A 56 -1.41 22.45 -4.39
N LEU A 57 -1.54 21.17 -4.76
CA LEU A 57 -0.41 20.35 -5.14
C LEU A 57 0.12 20.79 -6.51
N GLN A 58 1.38 21.18 -6.56
CA GLN A 58 2.10 21.53 -7.78
C GLN A 58 3.10 20.40 -8.07
N HIS A 59 3.15 19.91 -9.31
CA HIS A 59 4.07 18.84 -9.71
C HIS A 59 4.65 19.13 -11.09
N VAL A 60 5.86 18.62 -11.33
CA VAL A 60 6.52 18.66 -12.64
C VAL A 60 7.12 17.30 -12.94
N PRO A 61 6.96 16.75 -14.16
CA PRO A 61 7.70 15.57 -14.57
C PRO A 61 9.18 15.93 -14.72
N LEU A 62 10.06 15.09 -14.17
CA LEU A 62 11.49 15.24 -14.35
C LEU A 62 11.89 14.73 -15.75
N PRO A 63 12.73 15.48 -16.50
CA PRO A 63 13.03 15.17 -17.90
C PRO A 63 13.83 13.87 -18.09
N GLN A 64 14.72 13.54 -17.15
CA GLN A 64 15.56 12.34 -17.23
C GLN A 64 15.66 11.62 -15.88
N VAL A 65 15.60 10.29 -15.92
CA VAL A 65 15.83 9.44 -14.75
C VAL A 65 16.68 8.24 -15.17
N PRO A 66 17.80 7.94 -14.48
CA PRO A 66 18.38 8.68 -13.35
C PRO A 66 18.98 10.02 -13.78
N GLY A 67 19.01 11.00 -12.88
CA GLY A 67 19.57 12.32 -13.13
C GLY A 67 19.89 13.05 -11.82
N GLU A 68 20.76 14.06 -11.89
CA GLU A 68 21.12 14.91 -10.76
C GLU A 68 20.25 16.18 -10.75
N TYR A 69 19.62 16.43 -9.60
CA TYR A 69 18.69 17.53 -9.40
C TYR A 69 19.02 18.26 -8.10
N SER A 70 19.07 19.60 -8.15
CA SER A 70 19.24 20.46 -6.99
C SER A 70 17.94 21.23 -6.72
N ILE A 71 17.62 21.42 -5.43
CA ILE A 71 16.44 22.15 -4.99
C ILE A 71 16.87 23.25 -4.05
N GLU A 72 16.49 24.47 -4.36
CA GLU A 72 16.70 25.64 -3.52
C GLU A 72 15.35 26.23 -3.09
N VAL A 73 15.22 26.52 -1.80
CA VAL A 73 14.00 27.13 -1.24
C VAL A 73 14.37 28.49 -0.67
N SER A 74 13.65 29.51 -1.08
CA SER A 74 13.80 30.88 -0.58
C SER A 74 12.44 31.43 -0.12
N GLY A 75 12.47 32.30 0.89
CA GLY A 75 11.27 32.88 1.50
C GLY A 75 11.09 32.51 2.96
N LYS A 76 9.91 32.83 3.51
CA LYS A 76 9.61 32.67 4.95
C LYS A 76 8.55 31.60 5.26
N GLY A 77 7.99 30.97 4.24
CA GLY A 77 7.01 29.88 4.37
C GLY A 77 7.66 28.50 4.33
N CYS A 78 7.02 27.52 4.99
CA CYS A 78 7.37 26.12 4.87
C CYS A 78 6.73 25.50 3.62
N VAL A 79 7.49 24.69 2.89
CA VAL A 79 7.02 23.95 1.71
C VAL A 79 7.31 22.46 1.92
N TYR A 80 6.34 21.61 1.58
CA TYR A 80 6.52 20.15 1.57
C TYR A 80 6.88 19.69 0.16
N LEU A 81 8.03 19.03 0.03
CA LEU A 81 8.56 18.53 -1.23
C LEU A 81 8.56 17.00 -1.19
N GLN A 82 8.00 16.38 -2.22
CA GLN A 82 7.95 14.93 -2.36
C GLN A 82 8.31 14.53 -3.78
N THR A 83 9.30 13.63 -3.90
CA THR A 83 9.72 13.05 -5.19
C THR A 83 9.28 11.60 -5.24
N SER A 84 8.68 11.18 -6.36
CA SER A 84 8.21 9.81 -6.59
C SER A 84 8.77 9.26 -7.90
N LEU A 85 9.56 8.20 -7.81
CA LEU A 85 10.03 7.44 -8.98
C LEU A 85 9.32 6.09 -9.05
N ARG A 86 8.73 5.77 -10.22
CA ARG A 86 8.08 4.49 -10.49
C ARG A 86 8.77 3.82 -11.67
N TYR A 87 9.32 2.63 -11.45
CA TYR A 87 9.94 1.79 -12.48
C TYR A 87 9.64 0.32 -12.21
N ASN A 88 9.58 -0.47 -13.27
CA ASN A 88 9.34 -1.91 -13.17
C ASN A 88 10.68 -2.64 -13.03
N VAL A 89 10.80 -3.42 -11.96
CA VAL A 89 11.94 -4.33 -11.76
C VAL A 89 11.42 -5.75 -11.89
N GLN A 90 12.12 -6.58 -12.65
CA GLN A 90 11.86 -8.01 -12.62
C GLN A 90 12.36 -8.56 -11.28
N PRO A 91 11.50 -9.17 -10.46
CA PRO A 91 11.92 -9.72 -9.19
C PRO A 91 12.96 -10.81 -9.42
N LYS A 92 14.17 -10.63 -8.87
CA LYS A 92 15.18 -11.69 -8.81
C LYS A 92 14.70 -12.73 -7.80
N GLN A 93 14.72 -14.01 -8.16
CA GLN A 93 14.22 -15.11 -7.31
C GLN A 93 14.98 -15.28 -5.98
N GLU A 94 16.17 -14.69 -5.84
CA GLU A 94 17.16 -15.15 -4.85
C GLU A 94 17.07 -14.53 -3.43
N SER A 95 16.06 -13.75 -3.07
CA SER A 95 16.04 -13.12 -1.72
C SER A 95 14.68 -12.93 -1.06
N ALA A 96 13.65 -13.65 -1.48
CA ALA A 96 12.38 -13.63 -0.75
C ALA A 96 12.50 -14.52 0.51
N PRO A 97 12.29 -13.99 1.74
CA PRO A 97 12.32 -14.80 2.97
C PRO A 97 11.07 -15.68 3.12
N PHE A 98 10.27 -15.83 2.06
CA PHE A 98 9.07 -16.63 2.00
C PHE A 98 9.04 -17.40 0.68
N LEU A 99 8.75 -18.70 0.77
CA LEU A 99 8.38 -19.51 -0.37
C LEU A 99 6.86 -19.49 -0.48
N LEU A 100 6.34 -19.06 -1.63
CA LEU A 100 4.92 -19.03 -1.94
C LEU A 100 4.65 -19.99 -3.10
N HIS A 101 3.81 -20.99 -2.87
CA HIS A 101 3.35 -21.91 -3.90
C HIS A 101 1.83 -21.87 -3.99
N VAL A 102 1.33 -21.51 -5.17
CA VAL A 102 -0.10 -21.38 -5.46
C VAL A 102 -0.48 -22.43 -6.49
N HIS A 103 -1.54 -23.18 -6.21
CA HIS A 103 -2.06 -24.21 -7.11
C HIS A 103 -3.58 -24.12 -7.17
N THR A 104 -4.17 -24.59 -8.27
CA THR A 104 -5.62 -24.64 -8.45
C THR A 104 -6.11 -26.08 -8.48
N SER A 105 -7.33 -26.29 -7.98
CA SER A 105 -8.01 -27.57 -8.09
C SER A 105 -9.39 -27.36 -8.71
N PRO A 106 -9.67 -27.92 -9.91
CA PRO A 106 -8.76 -28.72 -10.75
C PRO A 106 -7.62 -27.88 -11.38
N GLU A 107 -6.51 -28.53 -11.74
CA GLU A 107 -5.38 -27.88 -12.41
C GLU A 107 -5.73 -27.50 -13.86
N THR A 108 -6.52 -28.33 -14.53
CA THR A 108 -7.01 -28.10 -15.89
C THR A 108 -8.50 -27.76 -15.88
N CYS A 109 -8.88 -26.84 -16.77
CA CYS A 109 -10.28 -26.42 -16.95
C CYS A 109 -10.96 -27.28 -18.03
N GLU A 110 -10.96 -28.59 -17.89
CA GLU A 110 -11.63 -29.49 -18.85
C GLU A 110 -13.14 -29.58 -18.60
N ASP A 111 -13.55 -29.43 -17.34
CA ASP A 111 -14.95 -29.46 -16.95
C ASP A 111 -15.62 -28.08 -17.09
N SER A 112 -16.82 -28.06 -17.69
CA SER A 112 -17.67 -26.87 -17.77
C SER A 112 -17.98 -26.21 -16.40
N LYS A 113 -17.88 -26.97 -15.31
CA LYS A 113 -18.03 -26.48 -13.93
C LYS A 113 -16.75 -25.82 -13.40
N ALA A 114 -15.57 -26.28 -13.80
CA ALA A 114 -14.28 -25.72 -13.38
C ALA A 114 -14.11 -24.27 -13.84
N HIS A 115 -14.68 -23.91 -15.01
CA HIS A 115 -14.73 -22.52 -15.48
C HIS A 115 -15.57 -21.59 -14.59
N LYS A 116 -16.50 -22.14 -13.79
CA LYS A 116 -17.42 -21.36 -12.96
C LYS A 116 -16.99 -21.35 -11.50
N VAL A 117 -16.44 -22.45 -11.00
CA VAL A 117 -16.04 -22.64 -9.60
C VAL A 117 -14.80 -23.51 -9.53
N PHE A 118 -13.78 -23.06 -8.81
CA PHE A 118 -12.55 -23.81 -8.55
C PHE A 118 -11.96 -23.41 -7.18
N ASP A 119 -11.11 -24.26 -6.61
CA ASP A 119 -10.37 -23.98 -5.38
C ASP A 119 -8.95 -23.47 -5.71
N ILE A 120 -8.45 -22.51 -4.93
CA ILE A 120 -7.05 -22.12 -4.94
C ILE A 120 -6.43 -22.53 -3.61
N GLY A 121 -5.44 -23.41 -3.69
CA GLY A 121 -4.58 -23.77 -2.58
C GLY A 121 -3.34 -22.89 -2.53
N ILE A 122 -3.06 -22.32 -1.37
CA ILE A 122 -1.88 -21.50 -1.11
C ILE A 122 -1.06 -22.16 -0.03
N ASN A 123 0.21 -22.44 -0.36
CA ASN A 123 1.21 -22.95 0.56
C ASN A 123 2.27 -21.87 0.77
N VAL A 124 2.46 -21.46 2.02
CA VAL A 124 3.45 -20.46 2.39
C VAL A 124 4.40 -21.07 3.41
N SER A 125 5.70 -20.93 3.19
CA SER A 125 6.71 -21.28 4.19
C SER A 125 7.71 -20.13 4.38
N TYR A 126 8.18 -19.98 5.62
CA TYR A 126 9.16 -18.96 5.97
C TYR A 126 10.58 -19.54 5.87
N THR A 127 11.39 -18.95 4.99
CA THR A 127 12.78 -19.33 4.69
C THR A 127 13.79 -18.26 5.12
N GLY A 128 13.34 -17.23 5.85
CA GLY A 128 14.21 -16.19 6.36
C GLY A 128 15.14 -16.66 7.48
N GLU A 129 16.13 -15.82 7.80
CA GLU A 129 17.19 -16.14 8.79
C GLU A 129 16.69 -16.18 10.25
N ARG A 130 15.58 -15.50 10.55
CA ARG A 130 15.03 -15.47 11.92
C ARG A 130 14.30 -16.79 12.21
N ARG A 131 14.07 -17.11 13.49
CA ARG A 131 13.32 -18.31 13.89
C ARG A 131 11.80 -18.20 13.68
N VAL A 132 11.27 -16.98 13.71
CA VAL A 132 9.84 -16.67 13.57
C VAL A 132 9.65 -15.38 12.76
N SER A 133 8.65 -15.37 11.89
CA SER A 133 8.15 -14.16 11.25
C SER A 133 7.10 -13.53 12.17
N ASN A 134 7.30 -12.28 12.57
CA ASN A 134 6.44 -11.65 13.58
C ASN A 134 4.96 -11.63 13.15
N MET A 135 4.61 -10.73 12.22
CA MET A 135 3.28 -10.65 11.62
C MET A 135 3.44 -10.60 10.10
N VAL A 136 2.75 -11.51 9.43
CA VAL A 136 2.72 -11.63 7.97
C VAL A 136 1.30 -11.42 7.50
N ILE A 137 1.13 -10.62 6.46
CA ILE A 137 -0.15 -10.40 5.79
C ILE A 137 -0.02 -11.02 4.39
N ILE A 138 -0.98 -11.87 4.04
CA ILE A 138 -1.06 -12.47 2.71
C ILE A 138 -2.17 -11.75 1.96
N ASP A 139 -1.78 -10.98 0.94
CA ASP A 139 -2.72 -10.35 0.01
C ASP A 139 -2.84 -11.21 -1.25
N VAL A 140 -4.07 -11.63 -1.57
CA VAL A 140 -4.35 -12.48 -2.74
C VAL A 140 -5.16 -11.66 -3.72
N LYS A 141 -4.54 -11.30 -4.85
CA LYS A 141 -5.21 -10.57 -5.92
C LYS A 141 -5.84 -11.52 -6.92
N MET A 142 -7.12 -11.31 -7.21
CA MET A 142 -7.89 -12.20 -8.10
C MET A 142 -7.83 -11.76 -9.55
N LEU A 143 -8.00 -12.72 -10.45
CA LEU A 143 -8.25 -12.45 -11.86
C LEU A 143 -9.59 -11.73 -12.03
N SER A 144 -9.67 -10.87 -13.04
CA SER A 144 -10.90 -10.16 -13.38
C SER A 144 -12.02 -11.16 -13.68
N GLY A 145 -13.23 -10.91 -13.17
CA GLY A 145 -14.39 -11.79 -13.34
C GLY A 145 -14.52 -12.92 -12.31
N PHE A 146 -13.63 -13.00 -11.31
CA PHE A 146 -13.73 -13.97 -10.22
C PHE A 146 -13.85 -13.29 -8.86
N ILE A 147 -14.65 -13.88 -7.97
CA ILE A 147 -14.77 -13.44 -6.57
C ILE A 147 -14.63 -14.64 -5.64
N PRO A 148 -13.95 -14.48 -4.48
CA PRO A 148 -13.88 -15.52 -3.48
C PRO A 148 -15.25 -15.75 -2.85
N VAL A 149 -15.56 -17.01 -2.55
CA VAL A 149 -16.76 -17.39 -1.82
C VAL A 149 -16.56 -17.06 -0.35
N LYS A 150 -17.33 -16.10 0.18
CA LYS A 150 -17.17 -15.59 1.56
C LYS A 150 -17.15 -16.69 2.63
N SER A 151 -17.97 -17.74 2.46
CA SER A 151 -18.03 -18.84 3.44
C SER A 151 -16.76 -19.68 3.50
N SER A 152 -16.04 -19.86 2.38
CA SER A 152 -14.75 -20.56 2.40
C SER A 152 -13.64 -19.70 3.00
N VAL A 153 -13.63 -18.39 2.72
CA VAL A 153 -12.66 -17.46 3.32
C VAL A 153 -12.84 -17.39 4.84
N ARG A 154 -14.08 -17.32 5.32
CA ARG A 154 -14.36 -17.33 6.77
C ARG A 154 -13.90 -18.60 7.48
N LYS A 155 -13.85 -19.76 6.79
CA LYS A 155 -13.29 -21.00 7.37
C LYS A 155 -11.79 -20.88 7.60
N VAL A 156 -11.06 -20.18 6.72
CA VAL A 156 -9.65 -19.84 6.91
C VAL A 156 -9.50 -18.86 8.07
N GLY A 157 -10.33 -17.81 8.10
CA GLY A 157 -10.34 -16.84 9.20
C GLY A 157 -10.87 -17.33 10.54
N ALA A 158 -11.46 -18.53 10.60
CA ALA A 158 -11.75 -19.21 11.88
C ALA A 158 -10.53 -19.96 12.43
N ARG A 159 -9.56 -20.31 11.57
CA ARG A 159 -8.30 -20.96 11.95
C ARG A 159 -7.21 -19.94 12.30
N VAL A 160 -7.37 -18.70 11.85
CA VAL A 160 -6.42 -17.60 11.98
C VAL A 160 -7.16 -16.44 12.64
N ASN A 161 -6.63 -15.86 13.71
CA ASN A 161 -7.30 -14.76 14.43
C ASN A 161 -7.32 -13.47 13.59
N CYS A 162 -8.22 -13.38 12.62
CA CYS A 162 -8.32 -12.25 11.70
C CYS A 162 -8.81 -10.98 12.41
N LEU A 163 -8.22 -9.84 12.04
CA LEU A 163 -8.60 -8.52 12.54
C LEU A 163 -9.84 -7.98 11.79
N SER A 164 -10.03 -8.39 10.53
CA SER A 164 -11.20 -8.07 9.69
C SER A 164 -11.45 -9.17 8.64
N GLU A 165 -12.51 -9.04 7.81
CA GLU A 165 -12.79 -10.02 6.73
C GLU A 165 -11.64 -10.18 5.73
N ASP A 166 -10.82 -9.13 5.57
CA ASP A 166 -9.76 -9.07 4.55
C ASP A 166 -8.34 -9.02 5.15
N ILE A 167 -8.19 -8.87 6.47
CA ILE A 167 -6.90 -8.73 7.14
C ILE A 167 -6.74 -9.82 8.20
N CYS A 168 -5.95 -10.83 7.85
CA CYS A 168 -5.60 -11.92 8.74
C CYS A 168 -4.10 -11.90 9.03
N PRO A 169 -3.68 -11.64 10.29
CA PRO A 169 -2.28 -11.75 10.67
C PRO A 169 -1.88 -13.21 10.81
N PHE A 170 -0.83 -13.61 10.10
CA PHE A 170 -0.22 -14.93 10.20
C PHE A 170 1.10 -14.86 10.94
N HIS A 171 1.42 -15.93 11.66
CA HIS A 171 2.70 -16.13 12.31
C HIS A 171 3.33 -17.41 11.74
N PHE A 172 4.53 -17.29 11.18
CA PHE A 172 5.23 -18.44 10.61
C PHE A 172 6.48 -18.78 11.42
N ILE A 173 6.71 -20.07 11.62
CA ILE A 173 7.92 -20.62 12.21
C ILE A 173 8.79 -21.15 11.06
N THR A 174 10.10 -20.92 11.13
CA THR A 174 11.03 -21.38 10.09
C THR A 174 10.96 -22.89 9.91
N GLY A 175 10.87 -23.35 8.67
CA GLY A 175 10.72 -24.77 8.33
C GLY A 175 9.29 -25.32 8.43
N THR A 176 8.30 -24.50 8.82
CA THR A 176 6.89 -24.88 8.77
C THR A 176 6.22 -24.31 7.52
N THR A 177 5.31 -25.09 6.93
CA THR A 177 4.46 -24.67 5.82
C THR A 177 3.03 -24.52 6.33
N PHE A 178 2.45 -23.35 6.12
CA PHE A 178 1.03 -23.12 6.35
C PHE A 178 0.28 -23.25 5.02
N SER A 179 -0.74 -24.09 5.00
CA SER A 179 -1.56 -24.36 3.82
C SER A 179 -3.01 -24.00 4.10
N PHE A 180 -3.60 -23.25 3.18
CA PHE A 180 -5.02 -22.93 3.21
C PHE A 180 -5.59 -22.90 1.79
N SER A 181 -6.88 -23.20 1.68
CA SER A 181 -7.59 -23.18 0.41
C SER A 181 -8.93 -22.47 0.57
N PHE A 182 -9.40 -21.89 -0.53
CA PHE A 182 -10.70 -21.22 -0.57
C PHE A 182 -11.24 -21.17 -2.00
N ILE A 183 -12.56 -21.24 -2.07
CA ILE A 183 -13.29 -21.44 -3.30
C ILE A 183 -13.55 -20.10 -3.99
N PHE A 184 -13.44 -20.11 -5.30
CA PHE A 184 -13.80 -19.00 -6.18
C PHE A 184 -15.03 -19.31 -6.98
N LYS A 185 -15.75 -18.26 -7.35
CA LYS A 185 -16.81 -18.36 -8.35
C LYS A 185 -16.72 -17.22 -9.36
N THR A 186 -17.21 -17.49 -10.57
CA THR A 186 -17.38 -16.44 -11.57
C THR A 186 -18.36 -15.37 -11.07
N SER A 187 -18.00 -14.13 -11.35
CA SER A 187 -18.83 -12.96 -11.13
C SER A 187 -19.28 -12.42 -12.47
N CYS A 188 -20.59 -12.41 -12.71
CA CYS A 188 -21.16 -11.75 -13.89
C CYS A 188 -21.01 -10.22 -13.87
N LYS A 189 -20.47 -9.63 -12.80
CA LYS A 189 -20.03 -8.24 -12.82
C LYS A 189 -18.64 -8.18 -13.47
N CYS A 190 -18.61 -8.21 -14.80
CA CYS A 190 -17.51 -7.61 -15.56
C CYS A 190 -17.59 -6.10 -15.35
N LEU A 191 -17.12 -5.62 -14.21
CA LEU A 191 -16.87 -4.21 -14.00
C LEU A 191 -15.37 -4.07 -13.82
N TRP A 192 -14.70 -3.77 -14.94
CA TRP A 192 -13.51 -2.93 -14.92
C TRP A 192 -13.91 -1.61 -14.24
N LEU A 193 -13.93 -1.59 -12.91
CA LEU A 193 -13.78 -0.36 -12.18
C LEU A 193 -12.29 -0.04 -12.26
N THR A 194 -11.95 0.69 -13.32
CA THR A 194 -10.88 1.67 -13.31
C THR A 194 -11.06 2.52 -12.05
N ARG A 195 -10.44 2.12 -10.94
CA ARG A 195 -10.13 3.08 -9.88
C ARG A 195 -9.12 4.03 -10.51
N GLY A 196 -9.65 5.20 -10.89
CA GLY A 196 -8.93 6.26 -11.59
C GLY A 196 -7.62 6.63 -10.91
N LEU A 197 -6.63 6.85 -11.77
CA LEU A 197 -5.57 7.83 -11.54
C LEU A 197 -6.20 9.23 -11.45
#